data_AF-A0A9P5LU44-F1
#
_entry.id   AF-A0A9P5LU44-F1
#
_cell.length_a   1.000
_cell.length_b   1.000
_cell.length_c   1.000
_cell.angle_alpha   90.00
_cell.angle_beta   90.00
_cell.angle_gamma   90.00
#
_symmetry.space_group_name_H-M   'P 1'
#
loop_
_entity.id
_entity.type
_entity.pdbx_description
1 polymer ?
#
loop_
_entity_poly.entity_id
_entity_poly.type
_entity_poly.pdbx_seq_one_letter_code
_entity_poly.pdbx_strand_id
1 'polypeptide(L)'
;MQRKFPRLYGSRAIDAPYRRLEVLLISSTSHNLAMHSEEVKAAICSPPCTCADCEQGYYTCEEQMHPGWFYRRSLSSDEAKQIAASYINVIQRDREYLMDSLAKYGNIIVSRWKKKSQDKRQALLLEAIPNLCKKRWIIPRHGFTPEGKEIPPINSDGQMELRSLETRNHLLLNWLDLEVLKTNPAVLFALLHNRTAYAPQDWASFDSRQIYSPFLCPHFDVDFSAKCIAMYGLRILQAIESCWRWGWVKNECERVKSIHDRFRDNIAQGEDLPSRYDKALSALELLVVNDVNRRGALLGSTTPQQPGFSHRYLAKREAQKQGPDIIEWRRKDGLLSDAKHMFENDPLDYCLFQLQARPDIQQKQNTWPKEVSIDHALLFSILEDHLAKSNIKEKSRLDEVLSNLLSDLATSHEMLAAIRLHRPLSRPRTLDEVLQSESEKLGGPLMKALEAFWQGIRKDSLMVWKQNGFTEDEAIEEIEYISATTTQEYLSATQAE
;
A
#
# COMPACT_ATOMS: atom_id res chain seq x y z
N MET A 1 -10.12 -30.33 13.80
CA MET A 1 -11.21 -30.93 13.01
C MET A 1 -11.12 -30.44 11.59
N GLN A 2 -10.69 -31.27 10.63
CA GLN A 2 -10.71 -30.93 9.21
C GLN A 2 -12.18 -30.89 8.74
N ARG A 3 -12.68 -29.72 8.32
CA ARG A 3 -13.97 -29.64 7.62
C ARG A 3 -13.79 -30.32 6.26
N LYS A 4 -14.59 -31.35 5.98
CA LYS A 4 -14.65 -31.96 4.64
C LYS A 4 -15.39 -30.99 3.72
N PHE A 5 -14.69 -30.44 2.73
CA PHE A 5 -15.29 -29.60 1.70
C PHE A 5 -16.15 -30.44 0.74
N PRO A 6 -17.20 -29.87 0.14
CA PRO A 6 -17.71 -30.35 -1.14
C PRO A 6 -16.55 -30.46 -2.14
N ARG A 7 -16.57 -31.49 -2.99
CA ARG A 7 -15.47 -31.89 -3.89
C ARG A 7 -15.20 -30.89 -5.01
N LEU A 8 -14.75 -29.68 -4.70
CA LEU A 8 -14.49 -28.65 -5.71
C LEU A 8 -13.02 -28.63 -6.15
N TYR A 9 -12.15 -29.25 -5.37
CA TYR A 9 -10.76 -29.49 -5.70
C TYR A 9 -10.29 -30.76 -4.99
N GLY A 10 -9.61 -31.64 -5.72
CA GLY A 10 -9.28 -32.98 -5.28
C GLY A 10 -8.39 -33.01 -4.03
N SER A 11 -8.97 -33.38 -2.90
CA SER A 11 -8.25 -34.04 -1.80
C SER A 11 -8.59 -35.54 -1.85
N ARG A 12 -7.71 -36.36 -2.44
CA ARG A 12 -7.77 -37.81 -2.25
C ARG A 12 -7.56 -38.12 -0.76
N ALA A 13 -8.55 -38.70 -0.11
CA ALA A 13 -8.34 -39.54 1.05
C ALA A 13 -8.16 -40.99 0.55
N ILE A 14 -7.16 -41.68 1.10
CA ILE A 14 -6.95 -43.12 0.95
C ILE A 14 -8.13 -43.84 1.64
N ASP A 15 -8.64 -44.89 0.97
CA ASP A 15 -9.66 -45.87 1.38
C ASP A 15 -11.14 -45.45 1.46
N ALA A 16 -11.92 -45.82 0.42
CA ALA A 16 -13.31 -46.34 0.52
C ALA A 16 -13.84 -46.82 -0.86
N PRO A 17 -14.66 -47.89 -0.92
CA PRO A 17 -14.93 -48.63 -2.15
C PRO A 17 -15.94 -47.98 -3.08
N TYR A 18 -15.70 -48.25 -4.37
CA TYR A 18 -16.51 -47.94 -5.55
C TYR A 18 -17.99 -48.32 -5.34
N ARG A 19 -18.90 -47.33 -5.40
CA ARG A 19 -20.30 -47.58 -5.81
C ARG A 19 -20.55 -46.88 -7.12
N ARG A 20 -20.84 -47.69 -8.14
CA ARG A 20 -21.41 -47.27 -9.43
C ARG A 20 -22.60 -46.34 -9.19
N LEU A 21 -22.59 -45.20 -9.85
CA LEU A 21 -23.82 -44.52 -10.23
C LEU A 21 -23.79 -44.39 -11.76
N GLU A 22 -24.87 -44.90 -12.33
CA GLU A 22 -25.04 -45.16 -13.75
C GLU A 22 -25.05 -43.88 -14.58
N VAL A 23 -24.55 -44.06 -15.78
CA VAL A 23 -24.58 -43.13 -16.90
C VAL A 23 -26.03 -42.73 -17.22
N LEU A 24 -26.31 -41.44 -17.21
CA LEU A 24 -27.33 -40.86 -18.08
C LEU A 24 -26.63 -39.89 -19.04
N LEU A 25 -26.52 -40.35 -20.28
CA LEU A 25 -26.12 -39.59 -21.46
C LEU A 25 -27.13 -38.46 -21.70
N ILE A 26 -26.65 -37.21 -21.69
CA ILE A 26 -27.22 -36.16 -22.54
C ILE A 26 -26.07 -35.46 -23.27
N SER A 27 -26.26 -35.40 -24.59
CA SER A 27 -25.30 -34.98 -25.62
C SER A 27 -25.24 -33.46 -25.73
N SER A 28 -24.01 -32.94 -25.77
CA SER A 28 -23.51 -31.80 -26.58
C SER A 28 -24.37 -30.53 -26.68
N THR A 29 -24.10 -29.54 -25.83
CA THR A 29 -23.68 -28.16 -26.19
C THR A 29 -23.64 -27.31 -24.90
N SER A 30 -22.47 -26.73 -24.58
CA SER A 30 -22.22 -25.74 -23.51
C SER A 30 -23.09 -25.87 -22.24
N HIS A 31 -22.85 -26.90 -21.41
CA HIS A 31 -23.47 -26.95 -20.09
C HIS A 31 -22.62 -26.18 -19.07
N ASN A 32 -23.02 -24.94 -18.82
CA ASN A 32 -22.90 -24.35 -17.49
C ASN A 32 -23.61 -25.29 -16.50
N LEU A 33 -22.85 -26.16 -15.84
CA LEU A 33 -23.29 -26.78 -14.60
C LEU A 33 -23.44 -25.66 -13.58
N ALA A 34 -24.65 -25.11 -13.49
CA ALA A 34 -25.02 -24.17 -12.45
C ALA A 34 -24.92 -24.92 -11.12
N MET A 35 -23.81 -24.75 -10.41
CA MET A 35 -23.68 -25.23 -9.04
C MET A 35 -24.87 -24.71 -8.23
N HIS A 36 -25.51 -25.59 -7.45
CA HIS A 36 -26.62 -25.18 -6.61
C HIS A 36 -26.13 -24.15 -5.58
N SER A 37 -26.83 -23.02 -5.47
CA SER A 37 -26.43 -21.89 -4.61
C SER A 37 -26.12 -22.30 -3.16
N GLU A 38 -26.79 -23.33 -2.65
CA GLU A 38 -26.54 -23.87 -1.29
C GLU A 38 -25.20 -24.60 -1.15
N GLU A 39 -24.72 -25.27 -2.21
CA GLU A 39 -23.40 -25.91 -2.19
C GLU A 39 -22.27 -24.88 -2.23
N VAL A 40 -22.45 -23.80 -3.00
CA VAL A 40 -21.53 -22.65 -3.04
C VAL A 40 -21.44 -22.03 -1.65
N LYS A 41 -22.58 -21.72 -1.02
CA LYS A 41 -22.62 -21.14 0.33
C LYS A 41 -21.92 -22.03 1.37
N ALA A 42 -22.07 -23.35 1.27
CA ALA A 42 -21.41 -24.30 2.17
C ALA A 42 -19.88 -24.36 2.00
N ALA A 43 -19.35 -23.97 0.84
CA ALA A 43 -17.92 -23.97 0.54
C ALA A 43 -17.19 -22.65 0.90
N ILE A 44 -17.94 -21.57 1.21
CA ILE A 44 -17.37 -20.27 1.55
C ILE A 44 -16.49 -20.37 2.80
N CYS A 45 -15.25 -19.89 2.67
CA CYS A 45 -14.32 -19.71 3.78
C CYS A 45 -14.33 -18.24 4.20
N SER A 46 -14.94 -17.93 5.35
CA SER A 46 -14.96 -16.57 5.87
C SER A 46 -13.57 -16.13 6.36
N PRO A 47 -13.16 -14.88 6.09
CA PRO A 47 -11.98 -14.29 6.70
C PRO A 47 -12.00 -14.40 8.24
N PRO A 48 -10.85 -14.58 8.91
CA PRO A 48 -10.81 -14.74 10.37
C PRO A 48 -11.34 -13.54 11.14
N CYS A 49 -11.13 -12.33 10.61
CA CYS A 49 -11.63 -11.07 11.15
C CYS A 49 -11.68 -10.00 10.05
N THR A 50 -12.12 -8.80 10.44
CA THR A 50 -12.27 -7.60 9.57
C THR A 50 -11.08 -6.63 9.72
N CYS A 51 -9.90 -7.13 10.07
CA CYS A 51 -8.69 -6.28 10.09
C CYS A 51 -8.11 -6.11 8.68
N ALA A 52 -7.32 -5.06 8.48
CA ALA A 52 -6.66 -4.75 7.20
C ALA A 52 -5.92 -5.95 6.58
N ASP A 53 -5.16 -6.67 7.41
CA ASP A 53 -4.38 -7.83 6.96
C ASP A 53 -5.30 -8.97 6.47
N CYS A 54 -6.47 -9.15 7.09
CA CYS A 54 -7.44 -10.15 6.66
C CYS A 54 -8.26 -9.70 5.44
N GLU A 55 -8.51 -8.41 5.26
CA GLU A 55 -9.20 -7.94 4.06
C GLU A 55 -8.31 -7.94 2.82
N GLN A 56 -7.01 -7.71 2.98
CA GLN A 56 -6.05 -7.80 1.89
C GLN A 56 -5.63 -9.25 1.60
N GLY A 57 -5.60 -10.09 2.63
CA GLY A 57 -5.10 -11.47 2.54
C GLY A 57 -6.14 -12.53 2.18
N TYR A 58 -7.43 -12.17 2.12
CA TYR A 58 -8.52 -13.13 1.87
C TYR A 58 -9.53 -12.60 0.87
N TYR A 59 -10.12 -13.51 0.11
CA TYR A 59 -11.36 -13.25 -0.62
C TYR A 59 -12.53 -13.08 0.35
N THR A 60 -13.38 -12.10 0.05
CA THR A 60 -14.63 -11.86 0.76
C THR A 60 -15.62 -13.01 0.52
N CYS A 61 -16.63 -13.13 1.38
CA CYS A 61 -17.70 -14.11 1.18
C CYS A 61 -18.50 -13.84 -0.10
N GLU A 62 -18.61 -12.57 -0.51
CA GLU A 62 -19.32 -12.16 -1.72
C GLU A 62 -18.54 -12.53 -2.98
N GLU A 63 -17.23 -12.25 -3.03
CA GLU A 63 -16.35 -12.68 -4.13
C GLU A 63 -16.39 -14.21 -4.31
N GLN A 64 -16.37 -14.96 -3.21
CA GLN A 64 -16.48 -16.42 -3.19
C GLN A 64 -17.84 -16.97 -3.67
N MET A 65 -18.82 -16.13 -4.02
CA MET A 65 -20.01 -16.60 -4.75
C MET A 65 -19.71 -16.87 -6.23
N HIS A 66 -18.58 -16.36 -6.73
CA HIS A 66 -18.11 -16.57 -8.09
C HIS A 66 -17.01 -17.65 -8.12
N PRO A 67 -17.13 -18.70 -8.96
CA PRO A 67 -16.17 -19.81 -8.99
C PRO A 67 -14.71 -19.40 -9.16
N GLY A 68 -14.43 -18.29 -9.85
CA GLY A 68 -13.06 -17.77 -9.99
C GLY A 68 -12.34 -17.56 -8.64
N TRP A 69 -13.06 -17.09 -7.61
CA TRP A 69 -12.52 -16.78 -6.28
C TRP A 69 -12.59 -17.97 -5.31
N PHE A 70 -12.80 -19.19 -5.78
CA PHE A 70 -12.82 -20.33 -4.87
C PHE A 70 -11.40 -20.65 -4.36
N TYR A 71 -11.31 -20.96 -3.07
CA TYR A 71 -10.10 -21.57 -2.52
C TYR A 71 -10.00 -23.02 -2.95
N ARG A 72 -8.79 -23.45 -3.28
CA ARG A 72 -8.51 -24.84 -3.67
C ARG A 72 -8.72 -25.81 -2.52
N ARG A 73 -8.35 -25.44 -1.31
CA ARG A 73 -8.55 -26.24 -0.09
C ARG A 73 -8.33 -25.36 1.13
N SER A 74 -8.72 -25.87 2.29
CA SER A 74 -8.33 -25.29 3.58
C SER A 74 -7.13 -26.01 4.16
N LEU A 75 -6.17 -25.24 4.64
CA LEU A 75 -4.98 -25.70 5.34
C LEU A 75 -5.21 -25.60 6.85
N SER A 76 -4.67 -26.58 7.59
CA SER A 76 -4.49 -26.42 9.03
C SER A 76 -3.46 -25.33 9.34
N SER A 77 -3.47 -24.83 10.58
CA SER A 77 -2.48 -23.83 11.02
C SER A 77 -1.05 -24.34 10.94
N ASP A 78 -0.84 -25.64 11.20
CA ASP A 78 0.50 -26.23 11.17
C ASP A 78 1.00 -26.46 9.74
N GLU A 79 0.12 -26.92 8.84
CA GLU A 79 0.45 -27.02 7.40
C GLU A 79 0.78 -25.64 6.81
N ALA A 80 -0.01 -24.61 7.13
CA ALA A 80 0.24 -23.26 6.64
C ALA A 80 1.59 -22.72 7.15
N LYS A 81 1.93 -22.94 8.42
CA LYS A 81 3.25 -22.57 8.98
C LYS A 81 4.38 -23.33 8.30
N GLN A 82 4.22 -24.63 8.07
CA GLN A 82 5.24 -25.46 7.43
C GLN A 82 5.47 -25.04 5.97
N ILE A 83 4.41 -24.73 5.24
CA ILE A 83 4.49 -24.21 3.86
C ILE A 83 5.18 -22.83 3.85
N ALA A 84 4.81 -21.92 4.74
CA ALA A 84 5.45 -20.61 4.82
C ALA A 84 6.95 -20.73 5.16
N ALA A 85 7.30 -21.57 6.14
CA ALA A 85 8.69 -21.83 6.51
C ALA A 85 9.49 -22.47 5.37
N SER A 86 8.88 -23.39 4.61
CA SER A 86 9.55 -24.01 3.46
C SER A 86 9.84 -22.98 2.36
N TYR A 87 8.92 -22.05 2.08
CA TYR A 87 9.19 -20.96 1.14
C TYR A 87 10.32 -20.05 1.60
N ILE A 88 10.37 -19.67 2.88
CA ILE A 88 11.48 -18.86 3.41
C ILE A 88 12.83 -19.56 3.21
N ASN A 89 12.90 -20.85 3.54
CA ASN A 89 14.11 -21.65 3.36
C ASN A 89 14.53 -21.74 1.89
N VAL A 90 13.57 -21.94 0.98
CA VAL A 90 13.84 -21.97 -0.48
C VAL A 90 14.37 -20.62 -0.95
N ILE A 91 13.73 -19.51 -0.56
CA ILE A 91 14.14 -18.16 -0.94
C ILE A 91 15.57 -17.87 -0.47
N GLN A 92 15.91 -18.23 0.78
CA GLN A 92 17.25 -18.03 1.32
C GLN A 92 18.31 -18.83 0.56
N ARG A 93 18.06 -20.12 0.34
CA ARG A 93 18.97 -20.99 -0.42
C ARG A 93 19.14 -20.54 -1.87
N ASP A 94 18.06 -20.12 -2.53
CA ASP A 94 18.13 -19.64 -3.91
C ASP A 94 18.90 -18.30 -3.99
N ARG A 95 18.75 -17.44 -2.97
CA ARG A 95 19.54 -16.20 -2.84
C ARG A 95 21.02 -16.50 -2.63
N GLU A 96 21.37 -17.43 -1.74
CA GLU A 96 22.76 -17.89 -1.53
C GLU A 96 23.36 -18.42 -2.83
N TYR A 97 22.63 -19.29 -3.54
CA TYR A 97 23.05 -19.81 -4.84
C TYR A 97 23.31 -18.68 -5.86
N LEU A 98 22.43 -17.67 -5.91
CA LEU A 98 22.62 -16.51 -6.78
C LEU A 98 23.87 -15.71 -6.39
N MET A 99 24.08 -15.46 -5.09
CA MET A 99 25.26 -14.75 -4.58
C MET A 99 26.55 -15.48 -4.96
N ASP A 100 26.62 -16.80 -4.73
CA ASP A 100 27.78 -17.62 -5.10
C ASP A 100 28.03 -17.63 -6.61
N SER A 101 26.96 -17.71 -7.39
CA SER A 101 27.04 -17.67 -8.85
C SER A 101 27.55 -16.32 -9.36
N LEU A 102 27.11 -15.21 -8.76
CA LEU A 102 27.58 -13.87 -9.12
C LEU A 102 29.02 -13.63 -8.67
N ALA A 103 29.43 -14.11 -7.49
CA ALA A 103 30.81 -14.03 -7.04
C ALA A 103 31.77 -14.74 -8.02
N LYS A 104 31.36 -15.90 -8.54
CA LYS A 104 32.19 -16.70 -9.45
C LYS A 104 32.14 -16.21 -10.90
N TYR A 105 30.97 -15.80 -11.39
CA TYR A 105 30.74 -15.57 -12.81
C TYR A 105 30.26 -14.16 -13.17
N GLY A 106 30.02 -13.26 -12.21
CA GLY A 106 29.41 -11.94 -12.43
C GLY A 106 30.11 -11.11 -13.51
N ASN A 107 31.45 -10.98 -13.43
CA ASN A 107 32.24 -10.26 -14.43
C ASN A 107 32.13 -10.89 -15.83
N ILE A 108 32.05 -12.22 -15.91
CA ILE A 108 31.90 -12.96 -17.16
C ILE A 108 30.50 -12.72 -17.74
N ILE A 109 29.46 -12.78 -16.90
CA ILE A 109 28.07 -12.52 -17.28
C ILE A 109 27.95 -11.11 -17.84
N VAL A 110 28.43 -10.09 -17.12
CA VAL A 110 28.37 -8.68 -17.57
C VAL A 110 29.10 -8.47 -18.89
N SER A 111 30.35 -8.93 -18.99
CA SER A 111 31.18 -8.73 -20.18
C SER A 111 30.62 -9.44 -21.42
N ARG A 112 30.01 -10.63 -21.26
CA ARG A 112 29.40 -11.38 -22.36
C ARG A 112 28.02 -10.84 -22.71
N TRP A 113 27.16 -10.60 -21.73
CA TRP A 113 25.76 -10.18 -21.91
C TRP A 113 25.64 -8.82 -22.59
N LYS A 114 26.46 -7.84 -22.17
CA LYS A 114 26.50 -6.50 -22.79
C LYS A 114 26.80 -6.59 -24.29
N LYS A 115 27.70 -7.49 -24.70
CA LYS A 115 28.13 -7.67 -26.09
C LYS A 115 27.18 -8.50 -26.96
N LYS A 116 26.17 -9.16 -26.41
CA LYS A 116 25.20 -9.94 -27.21
C LYS A 116 24.21 -9.01 -27.91
N SER A 117 23.87 -9.31 -29.16
CA SER A 117 22.73 -8.69 -29.85
C SER A 117 21.41 -9.11 -29.21
N GLN A 118 20.32 -8.39 -29.50
CA GLN A 118 18.99 -8.73 -28.98
C GLN A 118 18.57 -10.17 -29.34
N ASP A 119 18.82 -10.61 -30.58
CA ASP A 119 18.49 -11.99 -31.03
C ASP A 119 19.27 -13.05 -30.25
N LYS A 120 20.57 -12.81 -30.00
CA LYS A 120 21.40 -13.73 -29.21
C LYS A 120 20.97 -13.76 -27.75
N ARG A 121 20.57 -12.63 -27.17
CA ARG A 121 20.01 -12.57 -25.81
C ARG A 121 18.69 -13.34 -25.74
N GLN A 122 17.81 -13.14 -26.72
CA GLN A 122 16.55 -13.86 -26.81
C GLN A 122 16.77 -15.38 -26.89
N ALA A 123 17.68 -15.84 -27.75
CA ALA A 123 18.00 -17.26 -27.86
C ALA A 123 18.49 -17.84 -26.52
N LEU A 124 19.41 -17.17 -25.84
CA LEU A 124 19.93 -17.61 -24.53
C LEU A 124 18.84 -17.62 -23.44
N LEU A 125 17.96 -16.62 -23.42
CA LEU A 125 16.86 -16.56 -22.45
C LEU A 125 15.86 -17.69 -22.65
N LEU A 126 15.52 -18.00 -23.89
CA LEU A 126 14.60 -19.10 -24.22
C LEU A 126 15.25 -20.48 -24.09
N GLU A 127 16.57 -20.57 -24.22
CA GLU A 127 17.32 -21.78 -23.89
C GLU A 127 17.29 -22.05 -22.37
N ALA A 128 17.48 -21.01 -21.56
CA ALA A 128 17.46 -21.12 -20.10
C ALA A 128 16.04 -21.27 -19.52
N ILE A 129 15.07 -20.54 -20.07
CA ILE A 129 13.67 -20.51 -19.63
C ILE A 129 12.77 -20.57 -20.88
N PRO A 130 12.45 -21.78 -21.39
CA PRO A 130 11.68 -21.95 -22.63
C PRO A 130 10.32 -21.25 -22.61
N ASN A 131 9.67 -21.23 -21.45
CA ASN A 131 8.35 -20.64 -21.25
C ASN A 131 8.45 -19.26 -20.59
N LEU A 132 9.48 -18.46 -20.89
CA LEU A 132 9.58 -17.08 -20.41
C LEU A 132 8.48 -16.20 -21.03
N CYS A 133 7.88 -15.30 -20.25
CA CYS A 133 6.83 -14.42 -20.76
C CYS A 133 7.37 -13.58 -21.93
N LYS A 134 6.74 -13.69 -23.11
CA LYS A 134 7.31 -13.13 -24.35
C LYS A 134 7.20 -11.60 -24.48
N LYS A 135 6.23 -10.99 -23.79
CA LYS A 135 5.83 -9.59 -23.98
C LYS A 135 5.68 -8.89 -22.63
N ARG A 136 5.78 -7.57 -22.63
CA ARG A 136 5.51 -6.73 -21.43
C ARG A 136 4.05 -6.76 -21.00
N TRP A 137 3.77 -6.31 -19.79
CA TRP A 137 2.40 -6.05 -19.30
C TRP A 137 1.48 -7.27 -19.32
N ILE A 138 1.95 -8.38 -18.76
CA ILE A 138 1.16 -9.62 -18.71
C ILE A 138 -0.17 -9.44 -17.97
N ILE A 139 -0.21 -8.66 -16.88
CA ILE A 139 -1.41 -8.45 -16.07
C ILE A 139 -2.58 -7.90 -16.91
N PRO A 140 -2.48 -6.73 -17.57
CA PRO A 140 -3.57 -6.23 -18.39
C PRO A 140 -3.84 -7.14 -19.59
N ARG A 141 -2.80 -7.72 -20.23
CA ARG A 141 -3.03 -8.62 -21.37
C ARG A 141 -3.82 -9.85 -21.01
N HIS A 142 -3.52 -10.47 -19.88
CA HIS A 142 -4.27 -11.61 -19.38
C HIS A 142 -5.69 -11.19 -18.98
N GLY A 143 -5.85 -10.10 -18.22
CA GLY A 143 -7.17 -9.63 -17.81
C GLY A 143 -8.09 -9.17 -18.97
N PHE A 144 -7.54 -8.86 -20.14
CA PHE A 144 -8.33 -8.48 -21.33
C PHE A 144 -8.60 -9.63 -22.30
N THR A 145 -7.88 -10.76 -22.23
CA THR A 145 -8.15 -11.92 -23.10
C THR A 145 -9.29 -12.80 -22.55
N PRO A 146 -9.95 -13.59 -23.41
CA PRO A 146 -10.88 -14.62 -22.96
C PRO A 146 -10.24 -15.55 -21.92
N GLU A 147 -8.99 -15.95 -22.14
CA GLU A 147 -8.21 -16.83 -21.26
C GLU A 147 -8.06 -16.32 -19.81
N GLY A 148 -7.98 -15.00 -19.58
CA GLY A 148 -7.93 -14.45 -18.21
C GLY A 148 -9.30 -14.10 -17.64
N LYS A 149 -10.37 -14.16 -18.44
CA LYS A 149 -11.76 -13.96 -18.00
C LYS A 149 -12.51 -15.27 -17.79
N GLU A 150 -12.04 -16.35 -18.42
CA GLU A 150 -12.66 -17.67 -18.33
C GLU A 150 -12.38 -18.31 -16.97
N ILE A 151 -13.45 -18.81 -16.37
CA ILE A 151 -13.38 -19.65 -15.18
C ILE A 151 -12.81 -21.00 -15.62
N PRO A 152 -11.83 -21.58 -14.91
CA PRO A 152 -11.33 -22.91 -15.25
C PRO A 152 -12.49 -23.92 -15.32
N PRO A 153 -12.50 -24.81 -16.33
CA PRO A 153 -13.61 -25.74 -16.51
C PRO A 153 -13.72 -26.69 -15.32
N ILE A 154 -14.94 -27.15 -15.07
CA ILE A 154 -15.22 -28.21 -14.11
C ILE A 154 -15.05 -29.55 -14.83
N ASN A 155 -14.16 -30.40 -14.32
CA ASN A 155 -13.92 -31.73 -14.89
C ASN A 155 -15.06 -32.71 -14.57
N SER A 156 -14.99 -33.92 -15.12
CA SER A 156 -16.00 -34.97 -14.91
C SER A 156 -16.23 -35.38 -13.45
N ASP A 157 -15.28 -35.08 -12.57
CA ASP A 157 -15.36 -35.37 -11.13
C ASP A 157 -16.00 -34.23 -10.33
N GLY A 158 -16.49 -33.17 -11.00
CA GLY A 158 -17.08 -31.99 -10.38
C GLY A 158 -16.04 -31.02 -9.80
N GLN A 159 -14.76 -31.15 -10.17
CA GLN A 159 -13.68 -30.32 -9.66
C GLN A 159 -13.25 -29.27 -10.66
N MET A 160 -12.92 -28.08 -10.16
CA MET A 160 -12.37 -27.02 -11.00
C MET A 160 -10.93 -27.38 -11.41
N GLU A 161 -10.64 -27.32 -12.70
CA GLU A 161 -9.29 -27.56 -13.21
C GLU A 161 -8.30 -26.51 -12.69
N LEU A 162 -7.04 -26.90 -12.57
CA LEU A 162 -5.98 -25.97 -12.16
C LEU A 162 -5.67 -25.00 -13.29
N ARG A 163 -5.42 -23.75 -12.91
CA ARG A 163 -4.92 -22.75 -13.85
C ARG A 163 -3.52 -23.12 -14.32
N SER A 164 -3.15 -22.64 -15.51
CA SER A 164 -1.84 -22.90 -16.09
C SER A 164 -0.71 -22.46 -15.16
N LEU A 165 0.21 -23.39 -14.86
CA LEU A 165 1.41 -23.11 -14.08
C LEU A 165 2.31 -22.08 -14.79
N GLU A 166 2.32 -22.09 -16.12
CA GLU A 166 3.06 -21.11 -16.91
C GLU A 166 2.50 -19.69 -16.69
N THR A 167 1.18 -19.53 -16.82
CA THR A 167 0.50 -18.24 -16.58
C THR A 167 0.71 -17.77 -15.15
N ARG A 168 0.62 -18.68 -14.17
CA ARG A 168 0.92 -18.38 -12.77
C ARG A 168 2.32 -17.80 -12.62
N ASN A 169 3.34 -18.44 -13.21
CA ASN A 169 4.72 -17.98 -13.12
C ASN A 169 4.90 -16.60 -13.79
N HIS A 170 4.26 -16.35 -14.93
CA HIS A 170 4.31 -15.03 -15.56
C HIS A 170 3.64 -13.94 -14.72
N LEU A 171 2.54 -14.24 -14.04
CA LEU A 171 1.84 -13.28 -13.19
C LEU A 171 2.57 -13.01 -11.87
N LEU A 172 3.24 -14.02 -11.29
CA LEU A 172 4.08 -13.86 -10.10
C LEU A 172 5.33 -13.02 -10.39
N LEU A 173 5.86 -13.11 -11.61
CA LEU A 173 7.06 -12.40 -12.07
C LEU A 173 6.71 -11.48 -13.25
N ASN A 174 5.68 -10.63 -13.05
CA ASN A 174 5.11 -9.76 -14.10
C ASN A 174 6.12 -8.78 -14.74
N TRP A 175 7.25 -8.54 -14.07
CA TRP A 175 8.36 -7.70 -14.51
C TRP A 175 9.48 -8.49 -15.23
N LEU A 176 9.43 -9.82 -15.20
CA LEU A 176 10.42 -10.71 -15.84
C LEU A 176 9.91 -11.19 -17.20
N ASP A 177 10.17 -10.41 -18.24
CA ASP A 177 9.75 -10.74 -19.60
C ASP A 177 10.89 -10.63 -20.63
N LEU A 178 10.74 -11.39 -21.70
CA LEU A 178 11.70 -11.53 -22.79
C LEU A 178 11.95 -10.20 -23.51
N GLU A 179 10.89 -9.41 -23.70
CA GLU A 179 10.93 -8.15 -24.44
C GLU A 179 11.81 -7.12 -23.72
N VAL A 180 11.68 -7.00 -22.40
CA VAL A 180 12.51 -6.14 -21.56
C VAL A 180 13.95 -6.65 -21.53
N LEU A 181 14.15 -7.92 -21.20
CA LEU A 181 15.48 -8.49 -20.96
C LEU A 181 16.35 -8.51 -22.22
N LYS A 182 15.76 -8.75 -23.40
CA LYS A 182 16.53 -8.71 -24.66
C LYS A 182 16.87 -7.29 -25.08
N THR A 183 15.95 -6.34 -24.85
CA THR A 183 16.06 -4.96 -25.33
C THR A 183 17.05 -4.16 -24.48
N ASN A 184 16.90 -4.19 -23.16
CA ASN A 184 17.76 -3.46 -22.24
C ASN A 184 18.64 -4.42 -21.42
N PRO A 185 19.95 -4.51 -21.72
CA PRO A 185 20.84 -5.42 -21.01
C PRO A 185 21.02 -5.05 -19.53
N ALA A 186 20.81 -3.79 -19.14
CA ALA A 186 20.98 -3.33 -17.78
C ALA A 186 19.93 -3.91 -16.82
N VAL A 187 18.74 -4.24 -17.33
CA VAL A 187 17.65 -4.76 -16.49
C VAL A 187 18.04 -6.09 -15.85
N LEU A 188 18.68 -7.00 -16.59
CA LEU A 188 19.16 -8.26 -16.02
C LEU A 188 20.15 -8.01 -14.87
N PHE A 189 21.05 -7.02 -15.01
CA PHE A 189 22.01 -6.69 -13.96
C PHE A 189 21.34 -6.05 -12.75
N ALA A 190 20.40 -5.13 -12.97
CA ALA A 190 19.62 -4.53 -11.90
C ALA A 190 18.85 -5.61 -11.13
N LEU A 191 18.24 -6.57 -11.81
CA LEU A 191 17.53 -7.68 -11.17
C LEU A 191 18.46 -8.55 -10.33
N LEU A 192 19.60 -8.94 -10.90
CA LEU A 192 20.60 -9.75 -10.19
C LEU A 192 21.13 -9.00 -8.96
N HIS A 193 21.54 -7.74 -9.12
CA HIS A 193 22.04 -6.90 -8.04
C HIS A 193 20.99 -6.74 -6.93
N ASN A 194 19.77 -6.29 -7.24
CA ASN A 194 18.75 -6.06 -6.22
C ASN A 194 18.31 -7.36 -5.52
N ARG A 195 18.31 -8.50 -6.20
CA ARG A 195 17.92 -9.79 -5.59
C ARG A 195 19.02 -10.40 -4.71
N THR A 196 20.28 -9.97 -4.85
CA THR A 196 21.39 -10.44 -4.03
C THR A 196 21.86 -9.45 -2.98
N ALA A 197 21.84 -8.15 -3.27
CA ALA A 197 22.28 -7.11 -2.33
C ALA A 197 21.37 -7.06 -1.10
N TYR A 198 20.05 -7.09 -1.31
CA TYR A 198 19.07 -6.95 -0.22
C TYR A 198 18.53 -8.29 0.26
N ALA A 199 18.10 -8.34 1.51
CA ALA A 199 17.47 -9.53 2.07
C ALA A 199 16.01 -9.65 1.60
N PRO A 200 15.42 -10.85 1.63
CA PRO A 200 14.05 -11.08 1.16
C PRO A 200 12.99 -10.17 1.78
N GLN A 201 13.15 -9.84 3.07
CA GLN A 201 12.24 -8.95 3.78
C GLN A 201 12.19 -7.52 3.21
N ASP A 202 13.27 -7.04 2.60
CA ASP A 202 13.39 -5.66 2.16
C ASP A 202 12.59 -5.39 0.88
N TRP A 203 12.47 -6.39 0.01
CA TRP A 203 11.67 -6.31 -1.21
C TRP A 203 10.29 -6.95 -1.09
N ALA A 204 9.95 -7.59 0.04
CA ALA A 204 8.66 -8.27 0.24
C ALA A 204 7.45 -7.33 -0.01
N SER A 205 7.53 -6.07 0.42
CA SER A 205 6.48 -5.07 0.18
C SER A 205 6.33 -4.69 -1.30
N PHE A 206 7.44 -4.65 -2.04
CA PHE A 206 7.41 -4.42 -3.48
C PHE A 206 6.77 -5.61 -4.20
N ASP A 207 7.22 -6.83 -3.93
CA ASP A 207 6.68 -8.04 -4.57
C ASP A 207 5.21 -8.27 -4.22
N SER A 208 4.81 -8.02 -2.98
CA SER A 208 3.40 -8.07 -2.56
C SER A 208 2.52 -7.11 -3.35
N ARG A 209 3.00 -5.88 -3.61
CA ARG A 209 2.27 -4.92 -4.44
C ARG A 209 2.15 -5.38 -5.90
N GLN A 210 3.17 -6.05 -6.45
CA GLN A 210 3.14 -6.53 -7.83
C GLN A 210 2.10 -7.63 -8.05
N ILE A 211 1.90 -8.50 -7.06
CA ILE A 211 0.94 -9.62 -7.14
C ILE A 211 -0.48 -9.26 -6.69
N TYR A 212 -0.68 -8.04 -6.18
CA TYR A 212 -1.97 -7.60 -5.64
C TYR A 212 -3.09 -7.70 -6.68
N SER A 213 -2.91 -7.08 -7.85
CA SER A 213 -3.94 -7.09 -8.90
C SER A 213 -4.27 -8.51 -9.41
N PRO A 214 -3.29 -9.38 -9.74
CA PRO A 214 -3.59 -10.75 -10.14
C PRO A 214 -4.29 -11.59 -9.07
N PHE A 215 -4.02 -11.33 -7.78
CA PHE A 215 -4.74 -11.94 -6.67
C PHE A 215 -6.20 -11.47 -6.64
N LEU A 216 -6.46 -10.17 -6.82
CA LEU A 216 -7.83 -9.64 -6.86
C LEU A 216 -8.64 -10.08 -8.08
N CYS A 217 -7.97 -10.32 -9.20
CA CYS A 217 -8.56 -10.73 -10.49
C CYS A 217 -8.62 -12.26 -10.67
N PRO A 218 -9.01 -13.01 -9.64
CA PRO A 218 -8.78 -14.45 -9.38
C PRO A 218 -7.89 -15.18 -10.39
N HIS A 219 -6.68 -14.69 -10.65
CA HIS A 219 -5.78 -15.32 -11.61
C HIS A 219 -4.94 -16.44 -10.96
N PHE A 220 -5.03 -16.60 -9.64
CA PHE A 220 -4.26 -17.60 -8.89
C PHE A 220 -5.18 -18.65 -8.25
N ASP A 221 -4.76 -19.91 -8.36
CA ASP A 221 -5.21 -20.94 -7.43
C ASP A 221 -4.57 -20.69 -6.07
N VAL A 222 -5.40 -20.48 -5.04
CA VAL A 222 -4.97 -20.16 -3.66
C VAL A 222 -5.60 -21.13 -2.66
N ASP A 223 -4.85 -21.46 -1.61
CA ASP A 223 -5.34 -22.25 -0.49
C ASP A 223 -5.81 -21.32 0.63
N PHE A 224 -6.89 -21.66 1.32
CA PHE A 224 -7.35 -20.94 2.51
C PHE A 224 -6.58 -21.39 3.75
N SER A 225 -6.29 -20.46 4.66
CA SER A 225 -5.86 -20.78 6.03
C SER A 225 -6.54 -19.84 7.01
N ALA A 226 -6.97 -20.31 8.18
CA ALA A 226 -7.50 -19.42 9.22
C ALA A 226 -6.43 -18.51 9.88
N LYS A 227 -5.18 -18.54 9.38
CA LYS A 227 -4.07 -17.68 9.79
C LYS A 227 -3.62 -16.84 8.61
N CYS A 228 -3.28 -15.58 8.87
CA CYS A 228 -2.67 -14.68 7.90
C CYS A 228 -1.16 -14.55 8.12
N ILE A 229 -0.44 -14.14 7.08
CA ILE A 229 0.95 -13.69 7.17
C ILE A 229 0.92 -12.17 7.22
N ALA A 230 1.33 -11.59 8.35
CA ALA A 230 1.42 -10.15 8.52
C ALA A 230 2.84 -9.66 8.21
N MET A 231 2.96 -8.65 7.33
CA MET A 231 4.22 -7.99 6.99
C MET A 231 4.31 -6.64 7.70
N TYR A 232 5.13 -6.56 8.75
CA TYR A 232 5.27 -5.34 9.57
C TYR A 232 5.91 -4.14 8.84
N GLY A 233 6.58 -4.35 7.70
CA GLY A 233 7.29 -3.30 6.96
C GLY A 233 6.42 -2.12 6.52
N LEU A 234 5.16 -2.35 6.16
CA LEU A 234 4.24 -1.26 5.74
C LEU A 234 3.91 -0.29 6.89
N ARG A 235 3.82 -0.78 8.12
CA ARG A 235 3.58 0.06 9.31
C ARG A 235 4.82 0.88 9.67
N ILE A 236 6.00 0.31 9.47
CA ILE A 236 7.28 1.03 9.65
C ILE A 236 7.40 2.16 8.63
N LEU A 237 7.06 1.93 7.36
CA LEU A 237 7.09 2.98 6.33
C LEU A 237 6.16 4.15 6.67
N GLN A 238 4.95 3.88 7.17
CA GLN A 238 4.03 4.95 7.61
C GLN A 238 4.62 5.76 8.78
N ALA A 239 5.27 5.09 9.74
CA ALA A 239 5.94 5.78 10.85
C ALA A 239 7.13 6.63 10.37
N ILE A 240 7.92 6.13 9.42
CA ILE A 240 9.02 6.87 8.78
C ILE A 240 8.48 8.11 8.07
N GLU A 241 7.42 7.96 7.26
CA GLU A 241 6.79 9.09 6.56
C GLU A 241 6.24 10.14 7.54
N SER A 242 5.67 9.71 8.68
CA SER A 242 5.22 10.63 9.74
C SER A 242 6.40 11.39 10.36
N CYS A 243 7.50 10.69 10.69
CA CYS A 243 8.71 11.30 11.24
C CYS A 243 9.30 12.37 10.31
N TRP A 244 9.38 12.07 9.00
CA TRP A 244 9.88 13.02 8.01
C TRP A 244 9.01 14.27 7.89
N ARG A 245 7.68 14.11 7.91
CA ARG A 245 6.75 15.24 7.87
C ARG A 245 6.89 16.14 9.08
N TRP A 246 7.00 15.55 10.27
CA TRP A 246 7.30 16.31 11.48
C TRP A 246 8.64 17.06 11.37
N GLY A 247 9.65 16.45 10.73
CA GLY A 247 10.90 17.12 10.38
C GLY A 247 10.70 18.35 9.49
N TRP A 248 9.87 18.25 8.44
CA TRP A 248 9.57 19.38 7.55
C TRP A 248 8.84 20.50 8.28
N VAL A 249 7.81 20.17 9.07
CA VAL A 249 7.05 21.13 9.87
C VAL A 249 7.97 21.86 10.85
N LYS A 250 8.83 21.13 11.55
CA LYS A 250 9.82 21.72 12.46
C LYS A 250 10.75 22.70 11.73
N ASN A 251 11.33 22.28 10.61
CA ASN A 251 12.26 23.12 9.84
C ASN A 251 11.58 24.41 9.34
N GLU A 252 10.34 24.32 8.87
CA GLU A 252 9.61 25.51 8.42
C GLU A 252 9.22 26.41 9.61
N CYS A 253 8.85 25.85 10.76
CA CYS A 253 8.66 26.64 11.99
C CYS A 253 9.94 27.39 12.40
N GLU A 254 11.11 26.75 12.35
CA GLU A 254 12.40 27.38 12.66
C GLU A 254 12.72 28.50 11.66
N ARG A 255 12.44 28.29 10.37
CA ARG A 255 12.58 29.32 9.33
C ARG A 255 11.66 30.51 9.56
N VAL A 256 10.37 30.26 9.83
CA VAL A 256 9.39 31.31 10.15
C VAL A 256 9.82 32.10 11.38
N LYS A 257 10.29 31.43 12.43
CA LYS A 257 10.81 32.06 13.64
C LYS A 257 12.03 32.94 13.36
N SER A 258 12.99 32.45 12.59
CA SER A 258 14.18 33.22 12.21
C SER A 258 13.81 34.50 11.44
N ILE A 259 12.84 34.41 10.53
CA ILE A 259 12.34 35.57 9.78
C ILE A 259 11.56 36.52 10.72
N HIS A 260 10.67 35.98 11.55
CA HIS A 260 9.94 36.76 12.55
C HIS A 260 10.89 37.58 13.43
N ASP A 261 11.93 36.95 14.00
CA ASP A 261 12.85 37.62 14.91
C ASP A 261 13.62 38.76 14.24
N ARG A 262 13.86 38.67 12.92
CA ARG A 262 14.46 39.76 12.13
C ARG A 262 13.50 40.92 11.86
N PHE A 263 12.21 40.64 11.74
CA PHE A 263 11.18 41.63 11.37
C PHE A 263 10.27 42.04 12.53
N ARG A 264 10.52 41.53 13.74
CA ARG A 264 9.64 41.70 14.92
C ARG A 264 9.24 43.15 15.16
N ASP A 265 10.20 44.06 15.09
CA ASP A 265 9.98 45.49 15.34
C ASP A 265 9.19 46.19 14.22
N ASN A 266 9.01 45.52 13.06
CA ASN A 266 8.25 46.01 11.90
C ASN A 266 6.85 45.36 11.82
N ILE A 267 6.38 44.69 12.87
CA ILE A 267 5.05 44.08 12.91
C ILE A 267 4.18 44.93 13.83
N ALA A 268 3.36 45.80 13.24
CA ALA A 268 2.40 46.62 13.97
C ALA A 268 0.97 46.06 13.83
N GLN A 269 0.16 46.24 14.86
CA GLN A 269 -1.24 45.83 14.82
C GLN A 269 -2.03 46.66 13.81
N GLY A 270 -2.72 46.00 12.89
CA GLY A 270 -3.53 46.65 11.84
C GLY A 270 -2.78 46.97 10.55
N GLU A 271 -1.46 46.76 10.50
CA GLU A 271 -0.66 46.88 9.28
C GLU A 271 -0.48 45.52 8.58
N ASP A 272 -0.07 45.54 7.31
CA ASP A 272 0.27 44.33 6.57
C ASP A 272 1.57 43.71 7.11
N LEU A 273 1.67 42.37 7.07
CA LEU A 273 2.91 41.70 7.43
C LEU A 273 4.04 42.07 6.47
N PRO A 274 5.30 42.19 6.97
CA PRO A 274 6.46 42.30 6.11
C PRO A 274 6.49 41.17 5.08
N SER A 275 6.63 41.49 3.79
CA SER A 275 6.45 40.54 2.68
C SER A 275 7.22 39.22 2.83
N ARG A 276 8.41 39.24 3.43
CA ARG A 276 9.19 38.01 3.67
C ARG A 276 8.60 37.15 4.78
N TYR A 277 8.09 37.77 5.84
CA TYR A 277 7.44 37.09 6.94
C TYR A 277 6.07 36.55 6.52
N ASP A 278 5.29 37.36 5.79
CA ASP A 278 4.03 36.95 5.16
C ASP A 278 4.22 35.67 4.34
N LYS A 279 5.15 35.67 3.38
CA LYS A 279 5.43 34.50 2.53
C LYS A 279 5.84 33.25 3.30
N ALA A 280 6.61 33.40 4.38
CA ALA A 280 7.05 32.28 5.19
C ALA A 280 5.91 31.72 6.05
N LEU A 281 5.12 32.60 6.67
CA LEU A 281 3.97 32.19 7.47
C LEU A 281 2.90 31.50 6.61
N SER A 282 2.65 31.98 5.40
CA SER A 282 1.73 31.32 4.45
C SER A 282 2.24 29.98 3.94
N ALA A 283 3.56 29.81 3.75
CA ALA A 283 4.14 28.52 3.37
C ALA A 283 4.00 27.50 4.50
N LEU A 284 4.22 27.92 5.75
CA LEU A 284 3.98 27.11 6.93
C LEU A 284 2.50 26.73 7.05
N GLU A 285 1.57 27.68 6.85
CA GLU A 285 0.13 27.38 6.87
C GLU A 285 -0.23 26.31 5.82
N LEU A 286 0.26 26.45 4.58
CA LEU A 286 0.01 25.49 3.51
C LEU A 286 0.56 24.10 3.86
N LEU A 287 1.77 24.02 4.41
CA LEU A 287 2.37 22.76 4.84
C LEU A 287 1.52 22.07 5.93
N VAL A 288 1.13 22.82 6.96
CA VAL A 288 0.37 22.29 8.10
C VAL A 288 -1.07 21.91 7.68
N VAL A 289 -1.74 22.71 6.84
CA VAL A 289 -3.04 22.35 6.25
C VAL A 289 -2.98 21.01 5.52
N ASN A 290 -1.95 20.82 4.69
CA ASN A 290 -1.78 19.57 3.95
C ASN A 290 -1.48 18.39 4.88
N ASP A 291 -0.82 18.64 6.01
CA ASP A 291 -0.59 17.61 7.02
C ASP A 291 -1.89 17.21 7.74
N VAL A 292 -2.70 18.19 8.17
CA VAL A 292 -4.03 17.94 8.74
C VAL A 292 -4.92 17.17 7.76
N ASN A 293 -4.98 17.59 6.50
CA ASN A 293 -5.74 16.90 5.46
C ASN A 293 -5.32 15.45 5.28
N ARG A 294 -4.01 15.18 5.23
CA ARG A 294 -3.49 13.82 5.08
C ARG A 294 -3.81 12.97 6.30
N ARG A 295 -3.60 13.51 7.52
CA ARG A 295 -3.88 12.78 8.76
C ARG A 295 -5.37 12.49 8.91
N GLY A 296 -6.24 13.41 8.51
CA GLY A 296 -7.69 13.17 8.39
C GLY A 296 -8.01 12.04 7.38
N ALA A 297 -7.38 12.03 6.21
CA ALA A 297 -7.55 10.95 5.24
C ALA A 297 -7.03 9.59 5.77
N LEU A 298 -5.87 9.58 6.45
CA LEU A 298 -5.35 8.40 7.12
C LEU A 298 -6.33 7.92 8.20
N LEU A 299 -6.91 8.83 8.98
CA LEU A 299 -7.91 8.50 10.01
C LEU A 299 -9.13 7.82 9.38
N GLY A 300 -9.59 8.32 8.23
CA GLY A 300 -10.68 7.73 7.46
C GLY A 300 -10.36 6.35 6.89
N SER A 301 -9.12 6.12 6.47
CA SER A 301 -8.70 4.80 6.00
C SER A 301 -8.46 3.81 7.15
N THR A 302 -7.94 4.27 8.29
CA THR A 302 -7.48 3.44 9.40
C THR A 302 -8.58 3.08 10.39
N THR A 303 -9.54 3.99 10.64
CA THR A 303 -10.66 3.75 11.58
C THR A 303 -11.47 2.52 11.21
N PRO A 304 -11.91 2.34 9.95
CA PRO A 304 -12.66 1.15 9.52
C PRO A 304 -11.88 -0.17 9.69
N GLN A 305 -10.55 -0.11 9.71
CA GLN A 305 -9.69 -1.28 9.83
C GLN A 305 -9.51 -1.73 11.29
N GLN A 306 -9.88 -0.89 12.27
CA GLN A 306 -9.65 -1.21 13.67
C GLN A 306 -10.73 -2.12 14.26
N PRO A 307 -10.36 -3.07 15.14
CA PRO A 307 -11.32 -3.98 15.78
C PRO A 307 -12.48 -3.25 16.48
N GLY A 308 -12.22 -2.06 17.06
CA GLY A 308 -13.22 -1.25 17.75
C GLY A 308 -14.31 -0.64 16.86
N PHE A 309 -14.12 -0.62 15.53
CA PHE A 309 -14.99 0.09 14.58
C PHE A 309 -15.36 -0.72 13.34
N SER A 310 -14.54 -1.69 12.92
CA SER A 310 -14.67 -2.43 11.66
C SER A 310 -16.03 -3.07 11.44
N HIS A 311 -16.71 -3.48 12.51
CA HIS A 311 -18.07 -4.02 12.45
C HIS A 311 -19.11 -3.05 11.87
N ARG A 312 -18.84 -1.74 11.81
CA ARG A 312 -19.74 -0.69 11.27
C ARG A 312 -19.48 -0.32 9.82
N TYR A 313 -18.37 -0.77 9.25
CA TYR A 313 -17.95 -0.40 7.92
C TYR A 313 -18.05 -1.59 6.96
N LEU A 314 -18.21 -1.25 5.68
CA LEU A 314 -18.17 -2.12 4.52
C LEU A 314 -17.05 -1.58 3.64
N ALA A 315 -16.09 -2.43 3.32
CA ALA A 315 -15.17 -2.18 2.25
C ALA A 315 -15.91 -2.42 0.92
N LYS A 316 -16.02 -1.39 0.10
CA LYS A 316 -16.40 -1.53 -1.30
C LYS A 316 -15.14 -1.34 -2.13
N ARG A 317 -14.77 -2.36 -2.90
CA ARG A 317 -13.69 -2.22 -3.87
C ARG A 317 -14.23 -1.57 -5.13
N GLU A 318 -13.66 -0.44 -5.53
CA GLU A 318 -14.01 0.24 -6.77
C GLU A 318 -12.88 0.07 -7.78
N ALA A 319 -13.20 -0.63 -8.87
CA ALA A 319 -12.27 -0.84 -9.97
C ALA A 319 -12.00 0.48 -10.68
N GLN A 320 -10.76 0.94 -10.66
CA GLN A 320 -10.39 2.17 -11.37
C GLN A 320 -10.11 1.88 -12.84
N LYS A 321 -10.49 2.81 -13.72
CA LYS A 321 -10.17 2.72 -15.17
C LYS A 321 -8.66 2.82 -15.42
N GLN A 322 -7.92 3.50 -14.52
CA GLN A 322 -6.46 3.64 -14.53
C GLN A 322 -5.98 3.72 -13.08
N GLY A 323 -5.02 2.89 -12.69
CA GLY A 323 -4.49 2.82 -11.31
C GLY A 323 -4.94 1.58 -10.55
N PRO A 324 -4.41 1.35 -9.33
CA PRO A 324 -4.86 0.26 -8.47
C PRO A 324 -6.32 0.49 -8.02
N ASP A 325 -7.05 -0.60 -7.81
CA ASP A 325 -8.38 -0.55 -7.20
C ASP A 325 -8.31 0.20 -5.87
N ILE A 326 -9.27 1.09 -5.65
CA ILE A 326 -9.38 1.81 -4.39
C ILE A 326 -10.40 1.10 -3.51
N ILE A 327 -10.03 0.90 -2.24
CA ILE A 327 -10.97 0.46 -1.21
C ILE A 327 -11.67 1.71 -0.69
N GLU A 328 -12.96 1.83 -1.03
CA GLU A 328 -13.83 2.84 -0.47
C GLU A 328 -14.52 2.25 0.76
N TRP A 329 -14.37 2.91 1.91
CA TRP A 329 -15.04 2.51 3.13
C TRP A 329 -16.40 3.19 3.24
N ARG A 330 -17.46 2.40 3.31
CA ARG A 330 -18.83 2.89 3.51
C ARG A 330 -19.38 2.35 4.82
N ARG A 331 -20.16 3.14 5.54
CA ARG A 331 -20.86 2.65 6.73
C ARG A 331 -22.01 1.72 6.35
N LYS A 332 -22.23 0.66 7.13
CA LYS A 332 -23.29 -0.34 6.93
C LYS A 332 -24.70 0.28 6.91
N ASP A 333 -24.90 1.33 7.69
CA ASP A 333 -26.21 1.99 7.85
C ASP A 333 -26.53 3.02 6.76
N GLY A 334 -25.66 3.13 5.74
CA GLY A 334 -25.82 4.04 4.60
C GLY A 334 -25.63 5.53 4.95
N LEU A 335 -25.70 6.37 3.90
CA LEU A 335 -25.71 7.85 3.96
C LEU A 335 -26.90 8.46 4.73
N LEU A 336 -27.75 7.64 5.34
CA LEU A 336 -28.96 8.04 6.08
C LEU A 336 -28.76 8.04 7.60
N SER A 337 -27.55 7.86 8.09
CA SER A 337 -27.24 8.16 9.49
C SER A 337 -27.26 9.68 9.67
N ASP A 338 -28.44 10.21 10.01
CA ASP A 338 -28.60 11.56 10.54
C ASP A 338 -27.41 11.84 11.49
N ALA A 339 -26.62 12.87 11.20
CA ALA A 339 -25.45 13.23 12.00
C ALA A 339 -25.82 13.33 13.49
N LYS A 340 -27.08 13.69 13.78
CA LYS A 340 -27.68 13.64 15.11
C LYS A 340 -27.75 12.22 15.68
N HIS A 341 -28.29 11.26 14.95
CA HIS A 341 -28.37 9.86 15.38
C HIS A 341 -26.98 9.30 15.70
N MET A 342 -25.98 9.63 14.88
CA MET A 342 -24.60 9.23 15.13
C MET A 342 -24.04 9.83 16.41
N PHE A 343 -24.18 11.14 16.58
CA PHE A 343 -23.73 11.84 17.77
C PHE A 343 -24.40 11.29 19.05
N GLU A 344 -25.68 10.93 18.98
CA GLU A 344 -26.43 10.40 20.13
C GLU A 344 -26.07 8.95 20.48
N ASN A 345 -25.75 8.10 19.49
CA ASN A 345 -25.59 6.65 19.69
C ASN A 345 -24.14 6.17 19.68
N ASP A 346 -23.22 6.89 19.01
CA ASP A 346 -21.79 6.61 19.04
C ASP A 346 -20.97 7.90 18.85
N PRO A 347 -20.83 8.71 19.92
CA PRO A 347 -20.08 9.95 19.89
C PRO A 347 -18.64 9.76 19.44
N LEU A 348 -18.03 8.60 19.75
CA LEU A 348 -16.66 8.29 19.37
C LEU A 348 -16.52 8.12 17.85
N ASP A 349 -17.29 7.21 17.24
CA ASP A 349 -17.27 7.01 15.78
C ASP A 349 -17.74 8.27 15.02
N TYR A 350 -18.65 9.04 15.61
CA TYR A 350 -19.04 10.36 15.08
C TYR A 350 -17.84 11.31 15.01
N CYS A 351 -17.11 11.51 16.10
CA CYS A 351 -15.97 12.43 16.14
C CYS A 351 -14.87 12.00 15.16
N LEU A 352 -14.51 10.71 15.14
CA LEU A 352 -13.49 10.19 14.22
C LEU A 352 -13.84 10.39 12.74
N PHE A 353 -15.14 10.39 12.43
CA PHE A 353 -15.61 10.65 11.07
C PHE A 353 -15.56 12.12 10.71
N GLN A 354 -16.04 13.00 11.60
CA GLN A 354 -16.04 14.43 11.33
C GLN A 354 -14.62 15.02 11.29
N LEU A 355 -13.67 14.44 12.04
CA LEU A 355 -12.25 14.83 11.99
C LEU A 355 -11.56 14.56 10.65
N GLN A 356 -12.20 13.81 9.73
CA GLN A 356 -11.70 13.61 8.37
C GLN A 356 -11.99 14.81 7.47
N ALA A 357 -12.87 15.72 7.89
CA ALA A 357 -13.22 16.91 7.13
C ALA A 357 -12.00 17.81 6.93
N ARG A 358 -11.87 18.34 5.72
CA ARG A 358 -10.76 19.18 5.30
C ARG A 358 -10.92 20.63 5.80
N PRO A 359 -10.03 21.17 6.64
CA PRO A 359 -10.14 22.53 7.18
C PRO A 359 -9.83 23.65 6.17
N ASP A 360 -9.45 23.31 4.92
CA ASP A 360 -9.13 24.24 3.84
C ASP A 360 -10.24 24.39 2.79
N ILE A 361 -11.27 23.54 2.82
CA ILE A 361 -12.42 23.71 1.93
C ILE A 361 -13.24 24.89 2.43
N GLN A 362 -13.05 26.05 1.82
CA GLN A 362 -14.03 27.13 1.90
C GLN A 362 -15.36 26.61 1.37
N GLN A 363 -16.43 26.75 2.16
CA GLN A 363 -17.78 26.39 1.74
C GLN A 363 -18.03 26.88 0.31
N LYS A 364 -18.22 25.97 -0.63
CA LYS A 364 -18.74 26.33 -1.95
C LYS A 364 -20.09 26.98 -1.70
N GLN A 365 -20.22 28.27 -1.99
CA GLN A 365 -21.44 29.06 -1.74
C GLN A 365 -22.71 28.44 -2.36
N ASN A 366 -22.58 27.50 -3.30
CA ASN A 366 -23.66 27.05 -4.17
C ASN A 366 -24.02 25.55 -4.07
N THR A 367 -23.50 24.79 -3.11
CA THR A 367 -23.92 23.38 -2.89
C THR A 367 -24.83 23.28 -1.67
N TRP A 368 -26.10 22.92 -1.92
CA TRP A 368 -27.07 22.54 -0.89
C TRP A 368 -27.14 21.01 -0.75
N PRO A 369 -27.28 20.47 0.47
CA PRO A 369 -27.29 21.18 1.76
C PRO A 369 -25.92 21.75 2.12
N LYS A 370 -25.90 22.90 2.81
CA LYS A 370 -24.69 23.46 3.42
C LYS A 370 -24.24 22.52 4.54
N GLU A 371 -23.42 21.54 4.22
CA GLU A 371 -22.68 20.80 5.26
C GLU A 371 -21.71 21.80 5.92
N VAL A 372 -22.10 22.28 7.10
CA VAL A 372 -21.21 23.03 7.98
C VAL A 372 -20.25 22.01 8.57
N SER A 373 -19.04 21.93 8.04
CA SER A 373 -17.97 21.15 8.64
C SER A 373 -17.76 21.62 10.08
N ILE A 374 -17.90 20.72 11.04
CA ILE A 374 -17.71 21.04 12.45
C ILE A 374 -16.23 21.31 12.68
N ASP A 375 -15.93 22.38 13.41
CA ASP A 375 -14.57 22.77 13.74
C ASP A 375 -13.85 21.64 14.51
N HIS A 376 -12.60 21.36 14.10
CA HIS A 376 -11.80 20.29 14.69
C HIS A 376 -11.54 20.50 16.19
N ALA A 377 -11.40 21.75 16.67
CA ALA A 377 -11.20 22.00 18.10
C ALA A 377 -12.42 21.56 18.92
N LEU A 378 -13.62 21.84 18.41
CA LEU A 378 -14.86 21.39 19.05
C LEU A 378 -14.95 19.86 19.05
N LEU A 379 -14.59 19.20 17.95
CA LEU A 379 -14.59 17.74 17.87
C LEU A 379 -13.60 17.10 18.85
N PHE A 380 -12.39 17.65 18.99
CA PHE A 380 -11.43 17.20 19.99
C PHE A 380 -11.96 17.38 21.42
N SER A 381 -12.58 18.54 21.72
CA SER A 381 -13.19 18.78 23.04
C SER A 381 -14.32 17.79 23.36
N ILE A 382 -15.19 17.50 22.39
CA ILE A 382 -16.26 16.48 22.54
C ILE A 382 -15.64 15.11 22.78
N LEU A 383 -14.62 14.75 21.99
CA LEU A 383 -13.94 13.47 22.08
C LEU A 383 -13.27 13.28 23.46
N GLU A 384 -12.57 14.29 23.97
CA GLU A 384 -11.94 14.28 25.28
C GLU A 384 -12.96 14.13 26.42
N ASP A 385 -14.06 14.89 26.38
CA ASP A 385 -15.13 14.80 27.38
C ASP A 385 -15.82 13.43 27.36
N HIS A 386 -16.11 12.91 26.17
CA HIS A 386 -16.68 11.56 25.99
C HIS A 386 -15.74 10.50 26.55
N LEU A 387 -14.46 10.53 26.19
CA LEU A 387 -13.47 9.58 26.67
C LEU A 387 -13.28 9.69 28.18
N ALA A 388 -13.26 10.88 28.77
CA ALA A 388 -13.13 11.07 30.22
C ALA A 388 -14.25 10.36 31.00
N LYS A 389 -15.50 10.44 30.50
CA LYS A 389 -16.70 9.84 31.10
C LYS A 389 -16.91 8.36 30.75
N SER A 390 -16.19 7.87 29.74
CA SER A 390 -16.39 6.53 29.18
C SER A 390 -15.73 5.41 30.00
N ASN A 391 -16.31 4.21 29.88
CA ASN A 391 -15.78 3.00 30.49
C ASN A 391 -14.55 2.45 29.72
N ILE A 392 -13.88 1.46 30.31
CA ILE A 392 -12.66 0.84 29.73
C ILE A 392 -12.93 0.23 28.35
N LYS A 393 -14.11 -0.39 28.15
CA LYS A 393 -14.46 -1.02 26.87
C LYS A 393 -14.56 0.02 25.75
N GLU A 394 -15.20 1.15 26.01
CA GLU A 394 -15.31 2.24 25.04
C GLU A 394 -13.94 2.87 24.74
N LYS A 395 -13.13 3.12 25.76
CA LYS A 395 -11.74 3.60 25.59
C LYS A 395 -10.89 2.64 24.77
N SER A 396 -11.05 1.32 24.99
CA SER A 396 -10.29 0.29 24.27
C SER A 396 -10.60 0.18 22.78
N ARG A 397 -11.63 0.88 22.29
CA ARG A 397 -11.88 1.00 20.84
C ARG A 397 -10.80 1.83 20.15
N LEU A 398 -10.22 2.80 20.86
CA LEU A 398 -9.02 3.52 20.43
C LEU A 398 -7.79 2.71 20.82
N ASP A 399 -7.26 1.98 19.85
CA ASP A 399 -5.99 1.29 20.04
C ASP A 399 -4.81 2.26 19.94
N GLU A 400 -3.60 1.75 20.11
CA GLU A 400 -2.37 2.54 20.04
C GLU A 400 -2.21 3.25 18.69
N VAL A 401 -2.61 2.60 17.59
CA VAL A 401 -2.51 3.15 16.24
C VAL A 401 -3.42 4.37 16.08
N LEU A 402 -4.70 4.25 16.43
CA LEU A 402 -5.62 5.38 16.37
C LEU A 402 -5.27 6.48 17.37
N SER A 403 -4.80 6.11 18.56
CA SER A 403 -4.41 7.08 19.59
C SER A 403 -3.23 7.93 19.10
N ASN A 404 -2.21 7.32 18.51
CA ASN A 404 -1.07 8.05 17.93
C ASN A 404 -1.50 8.95 16.77
N LEU A 405 -2.35 8.45 15.87
CA LEU A 405 -2.84 9.23 14.73
C LEU A 405 -3.69 10.43 15.17
N LEU A 406 -4.53 10.27 16.20
CA LEU A 406 -5.34 11.34 16.78
C LEU A 406 -4.47 12.39 17.48
N SER A 407 -3.46 11.96 18.25
CA SER A 407 -2.50 12.85 18.89
C SER A 407 -1.75 13.71 17.87
N ASP A 408 -1.28 13.07 16.80
CA ASP A 408 -0.60 13.73 15.69
C ASP A 408 -1.52 14.73 14.95
N LEU A 409 -2.78 14.34 14.71
CA LEU A 409 -3.78 15.20 14.06
C LEU A 409 -4.13 16.40 14.94
N ALA A 410 -4.33 16.19 16.25
CA ALA A 410 -4.59 17.25 17.22
C ALA A 410 -3.45 18.26 17.26
N THR A 411 -2.21 17.77 17.34
CA THR A 411 -1.02 18.64 17.32
C THR A 411 -0.95 19.46 16.04
N SER A 412 -1.16 18.84 14.88
CA SER A 412 -1.16 19.52 13.58
C SER A 412 -2.27 20.58 13.49
N HIS A 413 -3.45 20.26 14.03
CA HIS A 413 -4.58 21.18 14.10
C HIS A 413 -4.30 22.37 15.03
N GLU A 414 -3.73 22.14 16.22
CA GLU A 414 -3.35 23.23 17.13
C GLU A 414 -2.33 24.18 16.51
N MET A 415 -1.35 23.64 15.78
CA MET A 415 -0.40 24.44 15.01
C MET A 415 -1.11 25.28 13.95
N LEU A 416 -2.05 24.67 13.21
CA LEU A 416 -2.84 25.39 12.20
C LEU A 416 -3.67 26.51 12.83
N ALA A 417 -4.32 26.23 13.96
CA ALA A 417 -5.09 27.22 14.71
C ALA A 417 -4.19 28.37 15.19
N ALA A 418 -3.01 28.07 15.73
CA ALA A 418 -2.05 29.09 16.15
C ALA A 418 -1.61 30.00 14.99
N ILE A 419 -1.35 29.42 13.80
CA ILE A 419 -1.01 30.18 12.60
C ILE A 419 -2.18 31.08 12.16
N ARG A 420 -3.41 30.54 12.11
CA ARG A 420 -4.61 31.28 11.70
C ARG A 420 -5.06 32.34 12.70
N LEU A 421 -4.70 32.19 13.98
CA LEU A 421 -4.92 33.18 15.01
C LEU A 421 -3.85 34.28 15.04
N HIS A 422 -2.75 34.12 14.29
CA HIS A 422 -1.73 35.16 14.16
C HIS A 422 -2.33 36.48 13.67
N ARG A 423 -1.89 37.61 14.24
CA ARG A 423 -2.29 38.95 13.84
C ARG A 423 -1.06 39.85 13.72
N PRO A 424 -0.89 40.59 12.60
CA PRO A 424 -1.71 40.62 11.39
C PRO A 424 -1.79 39.27 10.64
N LEU A 425 -2.87 39.04 9.88
CA LEU A 425 -3.07 37.79 9.14
C LEU A 425 -2.14 37.72 7.92
N SER A 426 -1.60 36.53 7.64
CA SER A 426 -0.90 36.27 6.39
C SER A 426 -1.86 36.10 5.21
N ARG A 427 -1.39 36.40 4.00
CA ARG A 427 -2.16 36.16 2.77
C ARG A 427 -2.09 34.67 2.40
N PRO A 428 -3.22 33.97 2.20
CA PRO A 428 -3.19 32.57 1.77
C PRO A 428 -2.41 32.41 0.46
N ARG A 429 -1.64 31.33 0.34
CA ARG A 429 -0.87 31.03 -0.87
C ARG A 429 -1.24 29.68 -1.46
N THR A 430 -1.19 29.60 -2.78
CA THR A 430 -1.35 28.33 -3.50
C THR A 430 -0.02 27.58 -3.56
N LEU A 431 -0.08 26.28 -3.87
CA LEU A 431 1.11 25.47 -4.09
C LEU A 431 1.97 26.05 -5.22
N ASP A 432 1.35 26.46 -6.33
CA ASP A 432 2.05 27.03 -7.49
C ASP A 432 2.78 28.32 -7.14
N GLU A 433 2.15 29.19 -6.33
CA GLU A 433 2.79 30.41 -5.87
C GLU A 433 4.02 30.10 -5.00
N VAL A 434 3.92 29.15 -4.07
CA VAL A 434 5.05 28.72 -3.24
C VAL A 434 6.17 28.21 -4.15
N LEU A 435 5.87 27.28 -5.05
CA LEU A 435 6.84 26.71 -5.99
C LEU A 435 7.49 27.79 -6.87
N GLN A 436 6.75 28.77 -7.37
CA GLN A 436 7.31 29.87 -8.18
C GLN A 436 8.22 30.78 -7.34
N SER A 437 7.77 31.19 -6.16
CA SER A 437 8.54 32.11 -5.30
C SER A 437 9.81 31.50 -4.71
N GLU A 438 9.80 30.17 -4.56
CA GLU A 438 10.96 29.43 -4.10
C GLU A 438 11.86 29.07 -5.29
N SER A 439 11.34 28.62 -6.43
CA SER A 439 12.15 28.33 -7.63
C SER A 439 12.89 29.55 -8.20
N GLU A 440 12.28 30.75 -8.21
CA GLU A 440 12.91 31.99 -8.69
C GLU A 440 14.10 32.46 -7.84
N LYS A 441 14.22 32.01 -6.59
CA LYS A 441 15.39 32.27 -5.73
C LYS A 441 16.30 31.07 -5.52
N LEU A 442 15.82 29.86 -5.87
CA LEU A 442 16.45 28.60 -5.50
C LEU A 442 16.89 27.73 -6.69
N GLY A 443 17.10 28.27 -7.89
CA GLY A 443 17.66 27.49 -9.01
C GLY A 443 18.96 26.74 -8.67
N GLY A 444 19.77 27.26 -7.74
CA GLY A 444 20.86 26.52 -7.08
C GLY A 444 20.52 26.00 -5.66
N PRO A 445 19.86 26.81 -4.80
CA PRO A 445 19.60 26.38 -3.43
C PRO A 445 18.54 25.29 -3.23
N LEU A 446 17.61 24.99 -4.16
CA LEU A 446 16.64 23.89 -4.03
C LEU A 446 17.36 22.57 -4.30
N MET A 447 18.26 22.56 -5.28
CA MET A 447 19.16 21.43 -5.52
C MET A 447 20.12 21.24 -4.34
N LYS A 448 20.66 22.34 -3.78
CA LYS A 448 21.46 22.26 -2.54
C LYS A 448 20.65 21.91 -1.31
N ALA A 449 19.36 22.24 -1.25
CA ALA A 449 18.46 21.89 -0.16
C ALA A 449 18.06 20.41 -0.27
N LEU A 450 17.86 19.90 -1.49
CA LEU A 450 17.70 18.48 -1.79
C LEU A 450 19.00 17.70 -1.51
N GLU A 451 20.17 18.23 -1.87
CA GLU A 451 21.46 17.62 -1.51
C GLU A 451 21.70 17.66 0.00
N ALA A 452 21.43 18.78 0.68
CA ALA A 452 21.51 18.90 2.13
C ALA A 452 20.48 18.01 2.83
N PHE A 453 19.30 17.83 2.24
CA PHE A 453 18.26 16.88 2.65
C PHE A 453 18.74 15.44 2.54
N TRP A 454 19.30 15.04 1.40
CA TRP A 454 19.87 13.70 1.22
C TRP A 454 21.11 13.49 2.09
N GLN A 455 21.96 14.51 2.30
CA GLN A 455 23.11 14.43 3.21
C GLN A 455 22.70 14.36 4.69
N GLY A 456 21.62 15.05 5.08
CA GLY A 456 21.02 14.97 6.41
C GLY A 456 20.44 13.59 6.69
N ILE A 457 19.63 13.05 5.75
CA ILE A 457 19.11 11.67 5.81
C ILE A 457 20.27 10.68 5.97
N ARG A 458 21.35 10.85 5.20
CA ARG A 458 22.54 10.01 5.31
C ARG A 458 23.17 10.08 6.69
N LYS A 459 23.39 11.27 7.23
CA LYS A 459 24.06 11.45 8.52
C LYS A 459 23.24 10.91 9.68
N ASP A 460 21.93 11.13 9.68
CA ASP A 460 21.05 10.71 10.77
C ASP A 460 20.76 9.20 10.71
N SER A 461 20.56 8.63 9.51
CA SER A 461 20.48 7.17 9.34
C SER A 461 21.79 6.49 9.73
N LEU A 462 22.95 7.03 9.34
CA LEU A 462 24.27 6.51 9.73
C LEU A 462 24.41 6.49 11.26
N MET A 463 23.95 7.55 11.94
CA MET A 463 24.03 7.67 13.39
C MET A 463 23.13 6.63 14.10
N VAL A 464 21.89 6.47 13.63
CA VAL A 464 20.94 5.49 14.15
C VAL A 464 21.45 4.07 13.91
N TRP A 465 22.02 3.78 12.75
CA TRP A 465 22.53 2.44 12.43
C TRP A 465 23.78 2.09 13.24
N LYS A 466 24.71 3.03 13.43
CA LYS A 466 25.86 2.85 14.34
C LYS A 466 25.42 2.59 15.78
N GLN A 467 24.37 3.27 16.25
CA GLN A 467 23.81 3.04 17.60
C GLN A 467 23.17 1.66 17.75
N ASN A 468 22.73 1.04 16.65
CA ASN A 468 22.14 -0.29 16.62
C ASN A 468 23.15 -1.39 16.23
N GLY A 469 24.45 -1.09 16.28
CA GLY A 469 25.52 -2.08 16.12
C GLY A 469 25.92 -2.40 14.67
N PHE A 470 25.45 -1.63 13.70
CA PHE A 470 25.91 -1.74 12.31
C PHE A 470 27.33 -1.18 12.18
N THR A 471 28.17 -1.87 11.40
CA THR A 471 29.50 -1.38 11.05
C THR A 471 29.41 -0.19 10.12
N GLU A 472 30.48 0.62 10.07
CA GLU A 472 30.52 1.81 9.22
C GLU A 472 30.35 1.49 7.73
N ASP A 473 30.88 0.34 7.30
CA ASP A 473 30.76 -0.14 5.92
C ASP A 473 29.32 -0.60 5.59
N GLU A 474 28.66 -1.34 6.49
CA GLU A 474 27.24 -1.74 6.33
C GLU A 474 26.30 -0.52 6.31
N ALA A 475 26.60 0.49 7.13
CA ALA A 475 25.79 1.70 7.21
C ALA A 475 26.00 2.61 5.97
N ILE A 476 27.17 2.57 5.33
CA ILE A 476 27.43 3.27 4.06
C ILE A 476 26.71 2.57 2.89
N GLU A 477 26.70 1.23 2.86
CA GLU A 477 26.03 0.43 1.83
C GLU A 477 24.51 0.68 1.79
N GLU A 478 23.85 0.70 2.96
CA GLU A 478 22.41 1.00 3.08
C GLU A 478 22.05 2.46 2.74
N ILE A 479 23.01 3.38 2.90
CA ILE A 479 22.87 4.80 2.52
C ILE A 479 22.90 5.00 1.00
N GLU A 480 23.67 4.18 0.28
CA GLU A 480 23.69 4.21 -1.19
C GLU A 480 22.33 3.81 -1.79
N TYR A 481 21.54 2.99 -1.09
CA TYR A 481 20.21 2.57 -1.52
C TYR A 481 19.18 3.71 -1.56
N ILE A 482 19.32 4.68 -0.65
CA ILE A 482 18.50 5.91 -0.62
C ILE A 482 18.87 6.84 -1.80
N SER A 483 20.03 6.63 -2.44
CA SER A 483 20.66 7.58 -3.35
C SER A 483 20.48 7.28 -4.85
N ALA A 484 19.64 6.31 -5.25
CA ALA A 484 19.44 5.91 -6.66
C ALA A 484 19.00 7.07 -7.59
N THR A 485 18.43 8.15 -7.04
CA THR A 485 18.02 9.39 -7.73
C THR A 485 19.15 10.38 -7.98
N THR A 486 20.39 10.05 -7.60
CA THR A 486 21.58 10.92 -7.79
C THR A 486 22.69 10.26 -8.62
N THR A 487 22.43 9.06 -9.15
CA THR A 487 23.36 8.43 -10.10
C THR A 487 23.49 9.32 -11.34
N GLN A 488 24.72 9.47 -11.85
CA GLN A 488 24.95 10.28 -13.05
C GLN A 488 24.07 9.82 -14.23
N GLU A 489 23.74 8.52 -14.27
CA GLU A 489 22.82 7.93 -15.25
C GLU A 489 21.37 8.39 -15.08
N TYR A 490 20.85 8.49 -13.85
CA TYR A 490 19.51 9.05 -13.58
C TYR A 490 19.44 10.56 -13.88
N LEU A 491 20.46 11.31 -13.47
CA LEU A 491 20.57 12.76 -13.73
C LEU A 491 20.70 13.06 -15.23
N SER A 492 21.42 12.22 -15.98
CA SER A 492 21.56 12.36 -17.44
C SER A 492 20.27 11.99 -18.19
N ALA A 493 19.49 11.02 -17.68
CA ALA A 493 18.23 10.62 -18.29
C ALA A 493 17.11 11.64 -18.09
N THR A 494 17.10 12.34 -16.95
CA THR A 494 16.10 13.37 -16.62
C THR A 494 16.40 14.75 -17.20
N GLN A 495 17.64 15.00 -17.63
CA GLN A 495 18.04 16.22 -18.35
C GLN A 495 17.85 16.12 -19.88
N ALA A 496 17.55 14.92 -20.39
CA ALA A 496 17.36 14.65 -21.81
C ALA A 496 15.87 14.66 -22.24
N GLU A 497 14.95 14.75 -21.28
CA GLU A 497 13.52 15.09 -21.47
C GLU A 497 13.31 16.59 -21.18
#